data_AF-A0A800BSA9-F1
#
_entry.id   AF-A0A800BSA9-F1
#
_cell.length_a   1.000
_cell.length_b   1.000
_cell.length_c   1.000
_cell.angle_alpha   90.00
_cell.angle_beta   90.00
_cell.angle_gamma   90.00
#
_symmetry.space_group_name_H-M   'P 1'
#
loop_
_entity.id
_entity.type
_entity.pdbx_description
1 polymer ?
#
loop_
_entity_poly.entity_id
_entity_poly.type
_entity_poly.pdbx_seq_one_letter_code
_entity_poly.pdbx_strand_id
1 'polypeptide(L)'
;LLQILEDGRLTDGQGHVVDFRNTVIIMTSNIGTEYAKKGGTLGFLRSAEGSLDEEEVRQAIEKSLKKTFRPEFLNRIDEVIIFHALTKEHVKKIVDLQMREISARLAEQGITIELTEAAREWLAEQGYDPQFGARPLRRTLQRHVESPLSVQLLRGQFQAGDTVVIDVGEEGLTFTKREPAEEFPLPKEGVLVEEVT
;
A
#
# COMPACT_ATOMS: atom_id res chain seq x y z
N LEU A 1 -26.18 -18.66 -4.04
CA LEU A 1 -25.72 -17.28 -4.27
C LEU A 1 -26.78 -16.43 -4.96
N LEU A 2 -27.40 -16.89 -6.06
CA LEU A 2 -28.47 -16.14 -6.74
C LEU A 2 -29.59 -15.71 -5.78
N GLN A 3 -30.08 -16.62 -4.93
CA GLN A 3 -31.08 -16.31 -3.90
C GLN A 3 -30.65 -15.16 -2.95
N ILE A 4 -29.35 -15.03 -2.66
CA ILE A 4 -28.84 -13.95 -1.82
C ILE A 4 -28.90 -12.63 -2.58
N LEU A 5 -28.51 -12.63 -3.86
CA LEU A 5 -28.49 -11.43 -4.70
C LEU A 5 -29.91 -11.00 -5.15
N GLU A 6 -30.86 -11.93 -5.19
CA GLU A 6 -32.25 -11.66 -5.59
C GLU A 6 -33.16 -11.36 -4.39
N ASP A 7 -33.22 -12.27 -3.41
CA ASP A 7 -34.16 -12.17 -2.30
C ASP A 7 -33.55 -11.51 -1.05
N GLY A 8 -32.23 -11.25 -1.08
CA GLY A 8 -31.51 -10.75 0.09
C GLY A 8 -31.55 -11.71 1.27
N ARG A 9 -31.73 -13.02 1.04
CA ARG A 9 -31.88 -14.03 2.10
C ARG A 9 -31.18 -15.33 1.75
N LEU A 10 -30.72 -16.04 2.77
CA LEU A 10 -30.20 -17.40 2.65
C LEU A 10 -30.74 -18.26 3.77
N THR A 11 -31.33 -19.40 3.44
CA THR A 11 -31.64 -20.42 4.45
C THR A 11 -30.46 -21.39 4.55
N ASP A 12 -29.89 -21.55 5.74
CA ASP A 12 -28.82 -22.52 5.98
C ASP A 12 -29.35 -23.97 6.01
N GLY A 13 -28.44 -24.95 6.10
CA GLY A 13 -28.82 -26.37 6.15
C GLY A 13 -29.56 -26.79 7.44
N GLN A 14 -29.63 -25.93 8.45
CA GLN A 14 -30.36 -26.14 9.70
C GLN A 14 -31.74 -25.45 9.70
N GLY A 15 -32.07 -24.73 8.62
CA GLY A 15 -33.34 -24.03 8.47
C GLY A 15 -33.33 -22.58 8.99
N HIS A 16 -32.19 -22.05 9.43
CA HIS A 16 -32.10 -20.65 9.83
C HIS A 16 -32.06 -19.74 8.61
N VAL A 17 -32.87 -18.68 8.64
CA VAL A 17 -32.87 -17.66 7.59
C VAL A 17 -31.95 -16.52 7.99
N VAL A 18 -30.92 -16.29 7.19
CA VAL A 18 -29.99 -15.16 7.29
C VAL A 18 -30.45 -14.06 6.33
N ASP A 19 -30.49 -12.82 6.81
CA ASP A 19 -30.89 -11.63 6.06
C ASP A 19 -29.66 -10.86 5.55
N PHE A 20 -29.61 -10.61 4.24
CA PHE A 20 -28.56 -9.90 3.52
C PHE A 20 -29.03 -8.55 2.95
N ARG A 21 -30.27 -8.11 3.24
CA ARG A 21 -30.82 -6.85 2.71
C ARG A 21 -30.04 -5.59 3.12
N ASN A 22 -29.28 -5.67 4.21
CA ASN A 22 -28.40 -4.60 4.72
C ASN A 22 -26.93 -5.03 4.64
N THR A 23 -26.52 -5.64 3.54
CA THR A 23 -25.14 -6.13 3.35
C THR A 23 -24.62 -5.72 1.98
N VAL A 24 -23.35 -5.30 1.93
CA VAL A 24 -22.61 -5.13 0.68
C VAL A 24 -21.89 -6.42 0.36
N ILE A 25 -22.19 -7.01 -0.79
CA ILE A 25 -21.57 -8.27 -1.23
C ILE A 25 -20.42 -7.93 -2.17
N ILE A 26 -19.20 -8.20 -1.73
CA ILE A 26 -17.99 -8.04 -2.53
C ILE A 26 -17.54 -9.42 -3.00
N MET A 27 -17.42 -9.57 -4.33
CA MET A 27 -16.90 -10.78 -4.96
C MET A 27 -15.61 -10.43 -5.69
N THR A 28 -14.61 -11.31 -5.59
CA THR A 28 -13.32 -11.12 -6.25
C THR A 28 -13.05 -12.28 -7.21
N SER A 29 -12.40 -11.99 -8.32
CA SER A 29 -12.03 -12.99 -9.33
C SER A 29 -10.68 -12.63 -9.94
N ASN A 30 -9.90 -13.65 -10.29
CA ASN A 30 -8.63 -13.48 -11.01
C ASN A 30 -8.81 -13.46 -12.54
N ILE A 31 -10.05 -13.44 -13.04
CA ILE A 31 -10.35 -13.33 -14.48
C ILE A 31 -9.71 -12.06 -15.04
N GLY A 32 -8.97 -12.21 -16.15
CA GLY A 32 -8.34 -11.11 -16.84
C GLY A 32 -7.04 -10.60 -16.23
N THR A 33 -6.51 -11.26 -15.20
CA THR A 33 -5.15 -11.01 -14.68
C THR A 33 -4.06 -11.17 -15.74
N GLU A 34 -4.30 -11.91 -16.82
CA GLU A 34 -3.38 -12.02 -17.96
C GLU A 34 -3.30 -10.76 -18.82
N TYR A 35 -4.37 -9.95 -18.87
CA TYR A 35 -4.41 -8.70 -19.63
C TYR A 35 -3.73 -7.57 -18.86
N ALA A 36 -3.85 -7.58 -17.52
CA ALA A 36 -3.16 -6.64 -16.64
C ALA A 36 -1.61 -6.72 -16.76
N LYS A 37 -1.05 -7.88 -17.14
CA LYS A 37 0.40 -8.07 -17.33
C LYS A 37 0.94 -7.49 -18.64
N LYS A 38 0.09 -7.33 -19.66
CA LYS A 38 0.54 -6.90 -21.00
C LYS A 38 0.68 -5.38 -21.14
N GLY A 39 0.03 -4.60 -20.29
CA GLY A 39 0.10 -3.14 -20.29
C GLY A 39 1.43 -2.54 -19.82
N GLY A 40 2.40 -3.36 -19.35
CA GLY A 40 3.69 -2.88 -18.85
C GLY A 40 4.86 -2.98 -19.84
N THR A 41 4.77 -3.83 -20.87
CA THR A 41 5.96 -4.22 -21.66
C THR A 41 5.70 -4.54 -23.14
N LEU A 42 4.59 -4.10 -23.74
CA LEU A 42 4.52 -4.09 -25.21
C LEU A 42 5.19 -2.80 -25.72
N GLY A 43 6.49 -2.89 -25.95
CA GLY A 43 7.19 -1.88 -26.73
C GLY A 43 6.66 -1.87 -28.14
N PHE A 44 5.77 -0.94 -28.47
CA PHE A 44 5.73 -0.17 -29.70
C PHE A 44 4.87 1.05 -29.42
N LEU A 45 5.51 2.22 -29.47
CA LEU A 45 4.93 3.56 -29.43
C LEU A 45 4.55 4.10 -28.04
N ARG A 46 5.44 4.97 -27.55
CA ARG A 46 5.01 6.23 -26.94
C ARG A 46 4.08 6.94 -27.93
N SER A 47 2.79 6.71 -27.82
CA SER A 47 1.77 7.54 -28.43
C SER A 47 0.88 8.04 -27.31
N ALA A 48 0.73 9.36 -27.26
CA ALA A 48 -0.19 10.04 -26.38
C ALA A 48 -1.60 9.48 -26.55
N GLU A 49 -2.17 8.92 -25.48
CA GLU A 49 -3.60 8.70 -25.18
C GLU A 49 -3.77 7.41 -24.37
N GLY A 50 -3.72 7.52 -23.04
CA GLY A 50 -3.98 6.41 -22.11
C GLY A 50 -5.43 5.90 -22.09
N SER A 51 -6.18 6.07 -23.18
CA SER A 51 -7.61 5.71 -23.27
C SER A 51 -7.88 4.50 -24.17
N LEU A 52 -7.06 4.27 -25.19
CA LEU A 52 -7.27 3.17 -26.15
C LEU A 52 -6.91 1.80 -25.55
N ASP A 53 -5.81 1.71 -24.79
CA ASP A 53 -5.40 0.47 -24.14
C ASP A 53 -6.37 0.02 -23.02
N GLU A 54 -6.97 0.97 -22.29
CA GLU A 54 -7.87 0.66 -21.17
C GLU A 54 -9.21 0.09 -21.64
N GLU A 55 -9.79 0.67 -22.69
CA GLU A 55 -11.06 0.20 -23.26
C GLU A 55 -10.90 -1.19 -23.89
N GLU A 56 -9.79 -1.45 -24.58
CA GLU A 56 -9.49 -2.79 -25.12
C GLU A 56 -9.34 -3.84 -24.01
N VAL A 57 -8.63 -3.50 -22.92
CA VAL A 57 -8.49 -4.38 -21.75
C VAL A 57 -9.85 -4.62 -21.09
N ARG A 58 -10.68 -3.58 -20.95
CA ARG A 58 -12.04 -3.68 -20.40
C ARG A 58 -12.89 -4.64 -21.22
N GLN A 59 -12.91 -4.49 -22.54
CA GLN A 59 -13.67 -5.36 -23.44
C GLN A 59 -13.19 -6.81 -23.38
N ALA A 60 -11.87 -7.04 -23.28
CA ALA A 60 -11.31 -8.38 -23.11
C ALA A 60 -11.74 -9.02 -21.79
N ILE A 61 -11.76 -8.26 -20.70
CA ILE A 61 -12.23 -8.72 -19.38
C ILE A 61 -13.74 -9.03 -19.43
N GLU A 62 -14.56 -8.14 -20.00
CA GLU A 62 -16.01 -8.36 -20.15
C GLU A 62 -16.32 -9.62 -20.96
N LYS A 63 -15.58 -9.86 -22.05
CA LYS A 63 -15.72 -11.09 -22.85
C LYS A 63 -15.37 -12.34 -22.04
N SER A 64 -14.31 -12.28 -21.24
CA SER A 64 -13.91 -13.38 -20.36
C SER A 64 -14.94 -13.63 -19.25
N LEU A 65 -15.51 -12.57 -18.65
CA LEU A 65 -16.59 -12.69 -17.67
C LEU A 65 -17.82 -13.38 -18.26
N LYS A 66 -18.28 -12.99 -19.46
CA LYS A 66 -19.40 -13.61 -20.16
C LYS A 66 -19.13 -15.07 -20.58
N LYS A 67 -17.87 -15.46 -20.75
CA LYS A 67 -17.48 -16.83 -21.04
C LYS A 67 -17.47 -17.71 -19.78
N THR A 68 -17.09 -17.16 -18.64
CA THR A 68 -16.96 -17.89 -17.38
C THR A 68 -18.26 -17.96 -16.59
N PHE A 69 -19.02 -16.87 -16.56
CA PHE A 69 -20.26 -16.77 -15.79
C PHE A 69 -21.48 -16.71 -16.69
N ARG A 70 -22.58 -17.28 -16.20
CA ARG A 70 -23.84 -17.28 -16.92
C ARG A 70 -24.50 -15.89 -16.85
N PRO A 71 -25.26 -15.46 -17.88
CA PRO A 71 -25.89 -14.14 -17.92
C PRO A 71 -26.78 -13.84 -16.71
N GLU A 72 -27.51 -14.83 -16.19
CA GLU A 72 -28.37 -14.64 -15.02
C GLU A 72 -27.62 -14.23 -13.77
N PHE A 73 -26.36 -14.64 -13.62
CA PHE A 73 -25.53 -14.24 -12.50
C PHE A 73 -24.98 -12.81 -12.70
N LEU A 74 -24.49 -12.51 -13.91
CA LEU A 74 -23.95 -11.20 -14.23
C LEU A 74 -25.02 -10.10 -14.14
N ASN A 75 -26.27 -10.42 -14.50
CA ASN A 75 -27.41 -9.50 -14.38
C ASN A 75 -27.82 -9.19 -12.92
N ARG A 76 -27.19 -9.84 -11.94
CA ARG A 76 -27.39 -9.61 -10.49
C ARG A 76 -26.24 -8.86 -9.83
N ILE A 77 -25.24 -8.45 -10.61
CA ILE A 77 -24.13 -7.65 -10.14
C ILE A 77 -24.43 -6.21 -10.55
N ASP A 78 -24.49 -5.31 -9.58
CA ASP A 78 -24.72 -3.89 -9.82
C ASP A 78 -23.56 -3.26 -10.61
N GLU A 79 -22.32 -3.53 -10.17
CA GLU A 79 -21.11 -2.92 -10.73
C GLU A 79 -19.94 -3.91 -10.80
N VAL A 80 -19.17 -3.84 -11.89
CA VAL A 80 -17.94 -4.61 -12.07
C VAL A 80 -16.75 -3.66 -12.01
N ILE A 81 -15.96 -3.78 -10.93
CA ILE A 81 -14.77 -2.96 -10.71
C ILE A 81 -13.53 -3.70 -11.20
N ILE A 82 -12.80 -3.09 -12.14
CA ILE A 82 -11.55 -3.64 -12.67
C ILE A 82 -10.38 -3.05 -11.88
N PHE A 83 -9.53 -3.90 -11.32
CA PHE A 83 -8.31 -3.48 -10.63
C PHE A 83 -7.13 -3.44 -11.60
N HIS A 84 -6.49 -2.28 -11.70
CA HIS A 84 -5.28 -2.09 -12.49
C HIS A 84 -4.04 -2.62 -11.75
N ALA A 85 -2.99 -2.93 -12.52
CA ALA A 85 -1.70 -3.30 -11.94
C ALA A 85 -1.13 -2.15 -11.10
N LEU A 86 -0.42 -2.51 -10.03
CA LEU A 86 0.25 -1.52 -9.19
C LEU A 86 1.45 -0.94 -9.95
N THR A 87 1.56 0.39 -9.97
CA THR A 87 2.77 1.08 -10.42
C THR A 87 3.79 1.12 -9.28
N LYS A 88 5.07 1.40 -9.58
CA LYS A 88 6.10 1.59 -8.54
C LYS A 88 5.67 2.63 -7.50
N GLU A 89 5.06 3.72 -7.95
CA GLU A 89 4.52 4.78 -7.07
C GLU A 89 3.37 4.29 -6.18
N HIS A 90 2.50 3.41 -6.69
CA HIS A 90 1.48 2.78 -5.84
C HIS A 90 2.12 1.90 -4.77
N VAL A 91 3.16 1.12 -5.10
CA VAL A 91 3.87 0.29 -4.12
C VAL A 91 4.54 1.15 -3.05
N LYS A 92 5.18 2.26 -3.41
CA LYS A 92 5.76 3.22 -2.46
C LYS A 92 4.71 3.75 -1.47
N LYS A 93 3.51 4.08 -1.93
CA LYS A 93 2.39 4.46 -1.05
C LYS A 93 1.95 3.32 -0.11
N ILE A 94 2.00 2.07 -0.59
CA ILE A 94 1.70 0.91 0.25
C ILE A 94 2.79 0.71 1.32
N VAL A 95 4.07 0.98 0.99
CA VAL A 95 5.17 1.01 1.98
C VAL A 95 4.83 2.02 3.08
N ASP A 96 4.45 3.25 2.73
CA ASP A 96 4.10 4.27 3.71
C ASP A 96 2.92 3.85 4.59
N LEU A 97 1.88 3.25 4.01
CA LEU A 97 0.72 2.75 4.75
C LEU A 97 1.11 1.68 5.78
N GLN A 98 1.93 0.71 5.38
CA GLN A 98 2.37 -0.36 6.29
C GLN A 98 3.37 0.16 7.33
N MET A 99 4.21 1.12 6.97
CA MET A 99 5.12 1.77 7.91
C MET A 99 4.39 2.57 8.98
N ARG A 100 3.19 3.10 8.72
CA ARG A 100 2.36 3.73 9.77
C ARG A 100 1.96 2.74 10.86
N GLU A 101 1.67 1.48 10.51
CA GLU A 101 1.35 0.47 11.51
C GLU A 101 2.55 0.17 12.42
N ILE A 102 3.74 0.09 11.83
CA ILE A 102 5.00 -0.11 12.59
C ILE A 102 5.30 1.12 13.45
N SER A 103 5.15 2.31 12.88
CA SER A 103 5.40 3.59 13.56
C SER A 103 4.45 3.78 14.75
N ALA A 104 3.17 3.41 14.61
CA ALA A 104 2.19 3.48 15.70
C ALA A 104 2.62 2.60 16.89
N ARG A 105 3.06 1.36 16.63
CA ARG A 105 3.55 0.46 17.69
C ARG A 105 4.81 0.98 18.39
N LEU A 106 5.70 1.63 17.65
CA LEU A 106 6.93 2.18 18.23
C LEU A 106 6.71 3.52 18.94
N ALA A 107 5.72 4.31 18.51
CA ALA A 107 5.31 5.52 19.21
C ALA A 107 4.76 5.21 20.61
N GLU A 108 4.09 4.06 20.82
CA GLU A 108 3.68 3.60 22.16
C GLU A 108 4.87 3.35 23.10
N GLN A 109 6.07 3.11 22.55
CA GLN A 109 7.34 2.98 23.29
C GLN A 109 8.12 4.30 23.35
N GLY A 110 7.52 5.41 22.89
CA GLY A 110 8.14 6.73 22.85
C GLY A 110 9.16 6.92 21.72
N ILE A 111 9.14 6.08 20.68
CA ILE A 111 10.15 6.10 19.61
C ILE A 111 9.51 6.52 18.30
N THR A 112 10.14 7.48 17.64
CA THR A 112 9.71 7.98 16.33
C THR A 112 10.55 7.34 15.24
N ILE A 113 9.97 7.13 14.06
CA ILE A 113 10.67 6.58 12.90
C ILE A 113 10.49 7.52 11.71
N GLU A 114 11.57 7.72 10.98
CA GLU A 114 11.58 8.42 9.70
C GLU A 114 12.15 7.49 8.62
N LEU A 115 11.42 7.33 7.52
CA LEU A 115 11.87 6.54 6.37
C LEU A 115 12.34 7.49 5.27
N THR A 116 13.58 7.34 4.82
CA THR A 116 14.10 8.13 3.70
C THR A 116 13.45 7.71 2.38
N GLU A 117 13.52 8.59 1.38
CA GLU A 117 13.05 8.28 0.02
C GLU A 117 13.78 7.06 -0.56
N ALA A 118 15.10 6.99 -0.38
CA ALA A 118 15.90 5.87 -0.86
C ALA A 118 15.45 4.54 -0.22
N ALA A 119 15.19 4.52 1.10
CA ALA A 119 14.72 3.33 1.79
C ALA A 119 13.31 2.94 1.36
N ARG A 120 12.43 3.92 1.10
CA ARG A 120 11.09 3.67 0.54
C ARG A 120 11.16 3.00 -0.82
N GLU A 121 12.03 3.50 -1.71
CA GLU A 121 12.22 2.91 -3.03
C GLU A 121 12.80 1.50 -2.95
N TRP A 122 13.81 1.30 -2.11
CA TRP A 122 14.41 -0.01 -1.89
C TRP A 122 13.39 -1.03 -1.38
N LEU A 123 12.56 -0.65 -0.39
CA LEU A 123 11.49 -1.49 0.13
C LEU A 123 10.43 -1.81 -0.91
N ALA A 124 10.07 -0.83 -1.74
CA ALA A 124 9.12 -1.02 -2.82
C ALA A 124 9.65 -2.02 -3.86
N GLU A 125 10.93 -1.95 -4.22
CA GLU A 125 11.58 -2.88 -5.15
C GLU A 125 11.67 -4.29 -4.58
N GLN A 126 12.06 -4.44 -3.32
CA GLN A 126 12.18 -5.75 -2.66
C GLN A 126 10.82 -6.39 -2.34
N GLY A 127 9.78 -5.58 -2.16
CA GLY A 127 8.45 -6.06 -1.78
C GLY A 127 7.45 -6.16 -2.93
N TYR A 128 7.84 -5.75 -4.15
CA TYR A 128 7.01 -5.88 -5.34
C TYR A 128 7.36 -7.12 -6.13
N ASP A 129 6.35 -7.94 -6.40
CA ASP A 129 6.46 -9.08 -7.30
C ASP A 129 5.45 -8.91 -8.45
N PRO A 130 5.86 -9.00 -9.73
CA PRO A 130 4.93 -8.86 -10.86
C PRO A 130 3.79 -9.90 -10.91
N GLN A 131 3.95 -11.06 -10.27
CA GLN A 131 2.93 -12.10 -10.16
C GLN A 131 2.08 -11.96 -8.91
N PHE A 132 2.68 -11.55 -7.78
CA PHE A 132 2.00 -11.49 -6.47
C PHE A 132 1.65 -10.05 -6.02
N GLY A 133 1.98 -9.04 -6.80
CA GLY A 133 1.81 -7.63 -6.46
C GLY A 133 2.61 -7.24 -5.22
N ALA A 134 2.05 -6.34 -4.40
CA ALA A 134 2.64 -5.91 -3.13
C ALA A 134 2.38 -6.90 -1.96
N ARG A 135 1.89 -8.12 -2.22
CA ARG A 135 1.64 -9.13 -1.15
C ARG A 135 2.90 -9.47 -0.35
N PRO A 136 4.10 -9.62 -0.95
CA PRO A 136 5.33 -9.88 -0.20
C PRO A 136 5.74 -8.72 0.72
N LEU A 137 5.26 -7.50 0.46
CA LEU A 137 5.75 -6.29 1.11
C LEU A 137 5.70 -6.33 2.64
N ARG A 138 4.64 -6.91 3.22
CA ARG A 138 4.52 -7.06 4.67
C ARG A 138 5.66 -7.91 5.23
N ARG A 139 6.02 -9.00 4.54
CA ARG A 139 7.15 -9.87 4.94
C ARG A 139 8.49 -9.15 4.74
N THR A 140 8.63 -8.36 3.67
CA THR A 140 9.82 -7.53 3.42
C THR A 140 10.02 -6.53 4.54
N LEU A 141 8.99 -5.76 4.92
CA LEU A 141 9.05 -4.84 6.06
C LEU A 141 9.33 -5.56 7.38
N GLN A 142 8.69 -6.69 7.63
CA GLN A 142 8.95 -7.46 8.84
C GLN A 142 10.42 -7.88 8.94
N ARG A 143 10.99 -8.39 7.84
CA ARG A 143 12.37 -8.90 7.79
C ARG A 143 13.40 -7.78 7.85
N HIS A 144 13.18 -6.69 7.13
CA HIS A 144 14.19 -5.65 6.92
C HIS A 144 14.03 -4.44 7.82
N VAL A 145 12.86 -4.22 8.43
CA VAL A 145 12.57 -3.07 9.28
C VAL A 145 12.20 -3.51 10.70
N GLU A 146 11.10 -4.24 10.87
CA GLU A 146 10.54 -4.55 12.20
C GLU A 146 11.46 -5.45 13.04
N SER A 147 11.99 -6.53 12.46
CA SER A 147 12.86 -7.46 13.18
C SER A 147 14.20 -6.82 13.58
N PRO A 148 14.92 -6.11 12.66
CA PRO A 148 16.14 -5.41 13.03
C PRO A 148 15.93 -4.32 14.09
N LEU A 149 14.87 -3.51 13.98
CA LEU A 149 14.53 -2.51 15.00
C LEU A 149 14.29 -3.16 16.36
N SER A 150 13.52 -4.26 16.40
CA SER A 150 13.25 -4.99 17.65
C SER A 150 14.53 -5.45 18.33
N VAL A 151 15.49 -5.97 17.58
CA VAL A 151 16.79 -6.40 18.12
C VAL A 151 17.60 -5.21 18.65
N GLN A 152 17.63 -4.09 17.95
CA GLN A 152 18.37 -2.90 18.36
C GLN A 152 17.76 -2.25 19.62
N LEU A 153 16.43 -2.25 19.73
CA LEU A 153 15.70 -1.81 20.92
C LEU A 153 16.01 -2.69 22.13
N LEU A 154 15.98 -4.01 21.97
CA LEU A 154 16.34 -4.95 23.04
C LEU A 154 17.80 -4.80 23.49
N ARG A 155 18.70 -4.35 22.60
CA ARG A 155 20.09 -4.04 22.93
C ARG A 155 20.27 -2.65 23.57
N GLY A 156 19.20 -1.86 23.68
CA GLY A 156 19.23 -0.51 24.25
C GLY A 156 19.89 0.54 23.35
N GLN A 157 19.98 0.28 22.03
CA GLN A 157 20.60 1.23 21.08
C GLN A 157 19.70 2.44 20.78
N PHE A 158 18.38 2.28 20.90
CA PHE A 158 17.40 3.35 20.83
C PHE A 158 16.56 3.36 22.09
N GLN A 159 16.25 4.57 22.57
CA GLN A 159 15.49 4.80 23.80
C GLN A 159 14.28 5.69 23.53
N ALA A 160 13.36 5.75 24.49
CA ALA A 160 12.22 6.66 24.42
C ALA A 160 12.69 8.11 24.24
N GLY A 161 12.07 8.84 23.33
CA GLY A 161 12.45 10.17 22.89
C GLY A 161 13.29 10.18 21.61
N ASP A 162 13.81 9.03 21.17
CA ASP A 162 14.66 8.96 19.98
C ASP A 162 13.83 8.95 18.69
N THR A 163 14.41 9.57 17.66
CA THR A 163 13.96 9.43 16.27
C THR A 163 14.94 8.55 15.51
N VAL A 164 14.47 7.41 15.02
CA VAL A 164 15.24 6.49 14.19
C VAL A 164 15.04 6.84 12.72
N VAL A 165 16.13 7.18 12.04
CA VAL A 165 16.15 7.37 10.59
C VAL A 165 16.53 6.04 9.95
N ILE A 166 15.67 5.57 9.03
CA ILE A 166 15.85 4.35 8.26
C ILE A 166 16.28 4.75 6.84
N ASP A 167 17.49 4.35 6.46
CA ASP A 167 18.07 4.65 5.16
C ASP A 167 18.64 3.39 4.47
N VAL A 168 19.11 3.54 3.23
CA VAL A 168 19.78 2.46 2.48
C VAL A 168 21.28 2.54 2.71
N GLY A 169 21.89 1.41 3.10
CA GLY A 169 23.33 1.20 3.12
C GLY A 169 23.78 0.14 2.11
N GLU A 170 25.03 -0.31 2.23
CA GLU A 170 25.66 -1.22 1.26
C GLU A 170 25.03 -2.63 1.22
N GLU A 171 24.61 -3.17 2.38
CA GLU A 171 24.08 -4.54 2.51
C GLU A 171 22.56 -4.59 2.77
N GLY A 172 21.88 -3.45 2.81
CA GLY A 172 20.45 -3.37 3.14
C GLY A 172 20.11 -2.08 3.88
N LEU A 173 19.07 -2.13 4.72
CA LEU A 173 18.66 -0.94 5.47
C LEU A 173 19.55 -0.69 6.68
N THR A 174 19.87 0.59 6.90
CA THR A 174 20.60 1.10 8.06
C THR A 174 19.66 1.88 8.97
N PHE A 175 20.01 1.94 10.25
CA PHE A 175 19.21 2.57 11.29
C PHE A 175 20.12 3.50 12.08
N THR A 176 19.83 4.80 12.03
CA THR A 176 20.62 5.81 12.73
C THR A 176 19.73 6.65 13.63
N LYS A 177 20.30 7.13 14.73
CA LYS A 177 19.59 8.06 15.60
C LYS A 177 19.72 9.45 14.98
N ARG A 178 18.59 10.16 14.82
CA ARG A 178 18.61 11.56 14.41
C ARG A 178 19.28 12.36 15.50
N GLU A 179 20.39 13.02 15.18
CA GLU A 179 20.95 14.02 16.09
C GLU A 179 19.94 15.16 16.25
N PRO A 180 19.67 15.63 17.48
CA PRO A 180 18.85 16.80 17.66
C PRO A 180 19.50 17.94 16.88
N ALA A 181 18.70 18.61 16.04
CA ALA A 181 19.16 19.84 15.40
C ALA A 181 19.65 20.76 16.52
N GLU A 182 20.91 21.21 16.46
CA GLU A 182 21.41 22.22 17.38
C GLU A 182 20.38 23.35 17.43
N GLU A 183 19.74 23.54 18.59
CA GLU A 183 18.91 24.70 18.84
C GLU A 183 19.84 25.91 18.68
N PHE A 184 19.77 26.56 17.52
CA PHE A 184 20.37 27.87 17.36
C PHE A 184 19.74 28.76 18.44
N PRO A 185 20.50 29.25 19.42
CA PRO A 185 19.93 30.10 20.44
C PRO A 185 19.35 31.33 19.76
N LEU A 186 18.04 31.54 19.92
CA LEU A 186 17.39 32.76 19.48
C LEU A 186 18.19 33.93 20.07
N PRO A 187 18.59 34.93 19.25
CA PRO A 187 19.29 36.10 19.76
C PRO A 187 18.41 36.74 20.84
N LYS A 188 18.97 36.88 22.05
CA LYS A 188 18.29 37.54 23.17
C LYS A 188 17.87 38.93 22.71
N GLU A 189 16.59 39.26 22.88
CA GLU A 189 16.04 40.59 22.62
C GLU A 189 16.92 41.67 23.28
N GLY A 190 17.35 42.67 22.49
CA GLY A 190 18.04 43.84 23.03
C GLY A 190 19.25 44.35 22.26
N VAL A 191 19.19 44.46 20.94
CA VAL A 191 20.04 45.42 20.22
C VAL A 191 19.14 46.53 19.71
N LEU A 192 19.01 47.59 20.51
CA LEU A 192 18.52 48.88 20.06
C LEU A 192 19.50 49.37 18.99
N VAL A 193 19.06 49.40 17.74
CA VAL A 193 19.79 50.06 16.66
C VAL A 193 19.61 51.56 16.89
N GLU A 194 20.66 52.22 17.35
CA GLU A 194 20.70 53.68 17.45
C GLU A 194 20.45 54.32 16.09
N GLU A 195 19.62 55.36 16.10
CA GLU A 195 19.28 56.23 14.98
C GLU A 195 20.54 56.77 14.30
N VAL A 196 20.60 56.69 12.97
CA VAL A 196 21.54 57.47 12.16
C VAL A 196 20.76 58.63 11.55
N THR A 197 21.21 59.84 11.91
CA THR A 197 20.76 61.16 11.48
C THR A 197 20.85 61.37 9.97
#